data_AF-A0A7L1NC57-F1
#
_entry.id   AF-A0A7L1NC57-F1
#
_cell.length_a   1.000
_cell.length_b   1.000
_cell.length_c   1.000
_cell.angle_alpha   90.00
_cell.angle_beta   90.00
_cell.angle_gamma   90.00
#
_symmetry.space_group_name_H-M   'P 1'
#
loop_
_entity.id
_entity.type
_entity.pdbx_description
1 polymer ?
#
loop_
_entity_poly.entity_id
_entity_poly.type
_entity_poly.pdbx_seq_one_letter_code
_entity_poly.pdbx_strand_id
1 'polypeptide(L)'
;PPRIVCSSTCYRPETDTGREAWGLYRVHQFTKVEMFGVTAAQSGSESEELLGHFVGLQQEIFSQLGLHYRVLEMPMEELGLPAYRKFDVEAWMPGRGKYGEVRGG
;
A
#
# COMPACT_ATOMS: atom_id res chain seq x y z
N PRO A 1 -8.84 6.29 18.63
CA PRO A 1 -9.30 6.53 17.25
C PRO A 1 -9.89 5.22 16.68
N PRO A 2 -11.03 5.23 15.98
CA PRO A 2 -11.54 4.06 15.30
C PRO A 2 -10.52 3.57 14.25
N ARG A 3 -10.19 2.29 14.32
CA ARG A 3 -9.35 1.56 13.36
C ARG A 3 -10.17 0.40 12.83
N ILE A 4 -10.32 0.34 11.51
CA ILE A 4 -11.18 -0.60 10.81
C ILE A 4 -10.31 -1.44 9.88
N VAL A 5 -10.60 -2.73 9.84
CA VAL A 5 -10.07 -3.65 8.84
C VAL A 5 -11.22 -4.17 7.98
N CYS A 6 -11.04 -4.18 6.66
CA CYS A 6 -12.06 -4.63 5.73
C CYS A 6 -11.43 -5.54 4.67
N SER A 7 -12.04 -6.70 4.42
CA SER A 7 -11.70 -7.56 3.30
C SER A 7 -12.76 -7.40 2.20
N SER A 8 -12.33 -7.10 0.98
CA SER A 8 -13.24 -6.92 -0.14
C SER A 8 -12.58 -7.28 -1.48
N THR A 9 -13.42 -7.53 -2.48
CA THR A 9 -12.99 -7.65 -3.88
C THR A 9 -12.91 -6.26 -4.50
N CYS A 10 -11.74 -5.93 -5.04
CA CYS A 10 -11.47 -4.68 -5.74
C CYS A 10 -11.56 -4.89 -7.26
N TYR A 11 -12.16 -3.93 -7.96
CA TYR A 11 -12.28 -3.92 -9.42
C TYR A 11 -11.57 -2.69 -9.98
N ARG A 12 -10.64 -2.88 -10.93
CA ARG A 12 -9.92 -1.80 -11.60
C ARG A 12 -9.97 -1.95 -13.13
N PRO A 13 -10.29 -0.89 -13.88
CA PRO A 13 -10.45 -0.98 -15.33
C PRO A 13 -9.11 -1.09 -16.08
N GLU A 14 -8.00 -0.64 -15.49
CA GLU A 14 -6.63 -0.78 -16.04
C GLU A 14 -6.49 -0.32 -17.51
N THR A 15 -7.30 0.66 -17.93
CA THR A 15 -7.55 1.00 -19.34
C THR A 15 -6.40 1.72 -20.06
N ASP A 16 -5.40 2.25 -19.33
CA ASP A 16 -4.35 3.12 -19.89
C ASP A 16 -2.92 2.68 -19.51
N THR A 17 -2.76 1.45 -19.05
CA THR A 17 -1.49 0.98 -18.45
C THR A 17 -1.02 -0.33 -19.07
N GLY A 18 -1.06 -0.46 -20.40
CA GLY A 18 -0.76 -1.66 -21.22
C GLY A 18 0.62 -2.31 -21.05
N ARG A 19 1.27 -2.13 -19.90
CA ARG A 19 2.60 -2.59 -19.53
C ARG A 19 2.66 -4.05 -19.11
N GLU A 20 1.57 -4.70 -18.69
CA GLU A 20 1.63 -6.07 -18.18
C GLU A 20 0.36 -6.88 -18.50
N ALA A 21 0.36 -7.56 -19.66
CA ALA A 21 -0.79 -8.33 -20.15
C ALA A 21 -0.90 -9.76 -19.58
N TRP A 22 0.11 -10.26 -18.87
CA TRP A 22 0.20 -11.64 -18.41
C TRP A 22 0.61 -11.74 -16.95
N GLY A 23 0.06 -12.74 -16.24
CA GLY A 23 0.31 -12.99 -14.82
C GLY A 23 -0.65 -12.26 -13.89
N LEU A 24 -0.39 -12.34 -12.59
CA LEU A 24 -1.29 -11.83 -11.54
C LEU A 24 -0.89 -10.44 -11.00
N TYR A 25 0.19 -9.86 -11.51
CA TYR A 25 0.71 -8.59 -10.99
C TYR A 25 -0.24 -7.41 -11.26
N ARG A 26 -0.95 -7.44 -12.40
CA ARG A 26 -1.97 -6.44 -12.75
C ARG A 26 -3.18 -7.16 -13.33
N VAL A 27 -4.29 -7.12 -12.60
CA VAL A 27 -5.53 -7.82 -12.95
C VAL A 27 -6.73 -6.90 -12.67
N HIS A 28 -7.81 -7.11 -13.40
CA HIS A 28 -9.03 -6.32 -13.22
C HIS A 28 -9.75 -6.60 -11.90
N GLN A 29 -9.51 -7.77 -11.29
CA GLN A 29 -10.17 -8.21 -10.06
C GLN A 29 -9.15 -8.84 -9.11
N PHE A 30 -9.11 -8.36 -7.87
CA PHE A 30 -8.27 -8.92 -6.81
C PHE A 30 -8.91 -8.74 -5.44
N THR A 31 -8.53 -9.57 -4.48
CA THR A 31 -8.97 -9.45 -3.08
C THR A 31 -7.95 -8.64 -2.30
N LYS A 32 -8.43 -7.68 -1.51
CA LYS A 32 -7.58 -6.83 -0.66
C LYS A 32 -8.11 -6.78 0.77
N VAL A 33 -7.21 -6.78 1.73
CA VAL A 33 -7.49 -6.43 3.13
C VAL A 33 -6.97 -5.02 3.36
N GLU A 34 -7.87 -4.09 3.72
CA GLU A 34 -7.55 -2.68 3.91
C GLU A 34 -7.58 -2.29 5.38
N MET A 35 -6.58 -1.49 5.80
CA MET A 35 -6.59 -0.76 7.07
C MET A 35 -7.08 0.67 6.84
N PHE A 36 -8.07 1.08 7.63
CA PHE A 36 -8.59 2.44 7.60
C PHE A 36 -8.68 2.99 9.03
N GLY A 37 -8.37 4.27 9.22
CA GLY A 37 -8.52 4.88 10.53
C GLY A 37 -8.90 6.34 10.43
N VAL A 38 -9.66 6.79 11.43
CA VAL A 38 -10.07 8.19 11.57
C VAL A 38 -9.54 8.70 12.89
N THR A 39 -8.79 9.81 12.85
CA THR A 39 -8.23 10.45 14.03
C THR A 39 -8.92 11.77 14.30
N ALA A 40 -8.81 12.26 15.53
CA ALA A 40 -8.99 13.67 15.79
C ALA A 40 -7.81 14.45 15.20
N ALA A 41 -7.94 15.77 15.12
CA ALA A 41 -6.88 16.68 14.69
C ALA A 41 -6.68 17.76 15.76
N GLN A 42 -6.46 17.35 17.02
CA GLN A 42 -6.35 18.26 18.16
C GLN A 42 -4.91 18.79 18.30
N SER A 43 -3.91 17.91 18.22
CA SER A 43 -2.49 18.30 18.20
C SER A 43 -1.94 18.46 16.78
N GLY A 44 -2.57 17.83 15.79
CA GLY A 44 -2.09 17.77 14.41
C GLY A 44 -1.08 16.65 14.17
N SER A 45 -0.66 15.91 15.21
CA SER A 45 0.27 14.77 15.10
C SER A 45 -0.45 13.42 14.99
N GLU A 46 -1.74 13.36 15.32
CA GLU A 46 -2.43 12.08 15.51
C GLU A 46 -2.54 11.26 14.23
N SER A 47 -2.70 11.91 13.08
CA SER A 47 -2.75 11.25 11.77
C SER A 47 -1.39 10.70 11.34
N GLU A 48 -0.31 11.41 11.66
CA GLU A 48 1.06 10.98 11.36
C GLU A 48 1.50 9.80 12.24
N GLU A 49 1.14 9.83 13.53
CA GLU A 49 1.34 8.69 14.43
C GLU A 49 0.57 7.45 13.95
N LEU A 50 -0.68 7.62 13.49
CA LEU A 50 -1.47 6.54 12.93
C LEU A 50 -0.87 5.98 11.62
N LEU A 51 -0.35 6.87 10.75
CA LEU A 51 0.34 6.48 9.53
C LEU A 51 1.59 5.63 9.86
N GLY A 52 2.41 6.09 10.80
CA GLY A 52 3.59 5.34 11.26
C GLY A 52 3.22 3.97 11.83
N HIS A 53 2.13 3.89 12.60
CA HIS A 53 1.61 2.63 13.10
C HIS A 53 1.16 1.67 11.98
N PHE A 54 0.46 2.16 10.96
CA PHE A 54 0.05 1.33 9.81
C PHE A 54 1.25 0.84 8.99
N VAL A 55 2.25 1.69 8.77
CA VAL A 55 3.49 1.29 8.10
C VAL A 55 4.26 0.24 8.92
N GLY A 56 4.28 0.36 10.25
CA GLY A 56 4.85 -0.65 11.14
C GLY A 56 4.17 -2.02 11.03
N LEU A 57 2.83 -2.05 11.07
CA LEU A 57 2.06 -3.28 10.91
C LEU A 57 2.31 -3.97 9.57
N GLN A 58 2.44 -3.19 8.49
CA GLN A 58 2.73 -3.76 7.16
C GLN A 58 4.11 -4.41 7.11
N GLN A 59 5.12 -3.73 7.65
CA GLN A 59 6.47 -4.29 7.74
C GLN A 59 6.48 -5.58 8.56
N GLU A 60 5.73 -5.64 9.67
CA GLU A 60 5.58 -6.85 10.46
C GLU A 60 4.95 -7.99 9.63
N ILE A 61 3.84 -7.74 8.93
CA ILE A 61 3.16 -8.73 8.08
C ILE A 61 4.11 -9.26 7.00
N PHE A 62 4.79 -8.38 6.25
CA PHE A 62 5.71 -8.81 5.19
C PHE A 62 6.92 -9.56 5.73
N SER A 63 7.42 -9.19 6.92
CA SER A 63 8.52 -9.89 7.58
C SER A 63 8.10 -11.29 8.05
N GLN A 64 6.90 -11.43 8.62
CA GLN A 64 6.34 -12.74 9.00
C GLN A 64 6.12 -13.66 7.81
N LEU A 65 5.80 -13.10 6.64
CA LEU A 65 5.71 -13.83 5.38
C LEU A 65 7.08 -14.20 4.79
N GLY A 66 8.19 -13.74 5.38
CA GLY A 66 9.54 -14.00 4.90
C GLY A 66 9.89 -13.33 3.57
N LEU A 67 9.20 -12.22 3.24
CA LEU A 67 9.44 -11.49 2.00
C LEU A 67 10.62 -10.54 2.15
N HIS A 68 11.45 -10.45 1.12
CA HIS A 68 12.43 -9.38 1.02
C HIS A 68 11.73 -8.14 0.45
N TYR A 69 11.71 -7.03 1.18
CA TYR A 69 11.01 -5.82 0.79
C TYR A 69 11.79 -4.56 1.13
N ARG A 70 11.38 -3.45 0.52
CA ARG A 70 11.82 -2.09 0.83
C ARG A 70 10.62 -1.18 1.08
N VAL A 71 10.78 -0.23 1.99
CA VAL A 71 9.79 0.82 2.24
C VAL A 71 10.29 2.09 1.56
N LEU A 72 9.43 2.73 0.78
CA LEU A 72 9.71 3.94 0.02
C LEU A 72 8.80 5.06 0.51
N GLU A 73 9.39 6.22 0.77
CA GLU A 73 8.62 7.46 0.92
C GLU A 73 8.43 8.08 -0.47
N MET A 74 7.17 8.30 -0.85
CA MET A 74 6.86 8.68 -2.22
C MET A 74 7.12 10.18 -2.45
N PRO A 75 7.66 10.54 -3.62
CA PRO A 75 7.89 11.94 -3.96
C PRO A 75 6.56 12.68 -4.17
N MET A 76 6.60 14.01 -4.13
CA MET A 76 5.39 14.84 -4.17
C MET A 76 4.54 14.61 -5.44
N GLU A 77 5.20 14.26 -6.55
CA GLU A 77 4.59 13.97 -7.84
C GLU A 77 3.75 12.68 -7.84
N GLU A 78 3.99 11.77 -6.88
CA GLU A 78 3.36 10.45 -6.80
C GLU A 78 2.38 10.31 -5.61
N LEU A 79 2.14 11.39 -4.87
CA LEU A 79 1.17 11.43 -3.77
C LEU A 79 -0.28 11.26 -4.27
N GLY A 80 -0.57 11.75 -5.47
CA GLY A 80 -1.94 11.90 -5.93
C GLY A 80 -2.67 13.06 -5.24
N LEU A 81 -3.98 13.17 -5.49
CA LEU A 81 -4.78 14.31 -5.02
C LEU A 81 -5.03 14.36 -3.49
N PRO A 82 -5.28 13.23 -2.78
CA PRO A 82 -5.70 13.30 -1.38
C PRO A 82 -4.55 13.12 -0.37
N ALA A 83 -3.37 12.66 -0.78
CA ALA A 83 -2.33 12.25 0.16
C ALA A 83 -1.41 13.42 0.55
N TYR A 84 -1.26 13.67 1.85
CA TYR A 84 -0.25 14.58 2.39
C TYR A 84 1.14 13.91 2.46
N ARG A 85 1.17 12.63 2.81
CA ARG A 85 2.37 11.80 2.92
C ARG A 85 2.01 10.36 2.56
N LYS A 86 2.85 9.68 1.80
CA LYS A 86 2.58 8.33 1.29
C LYS A 86 3.83 7.45 1.40
N PHE A 87 3.59 6.20 1.80
CA PHE A 87 4.63 5.18 1.88
C PHE A 87 4.21 3.94 1.12
N ASP A 88 5.05 3.52 0.19
CA ASP A 88 4.84 2.28 -0.56
C ASP A 88 5.79 1.20 -0.08
N VAL A 89 5.31 -0.04 -0.12
CA VAL A 89 6.12 -1.21 0.17
C VAL A 89 6.26 -2.01 -1.10
N GLU A 90 7.51 -2.22 -1.49
CA GLU A 90 7.85 -3.05 -2.64
C GLU A 90 8.53 -4.33 -2.21
N ALA A 91 8.04 -5.47 -2.69
CA ALA A 91 8.65 -6.76 -2.46
C ALA A 91 9.52 -7.18 -3.65
N TRP A 92 10.63 -7.82 -3.36
CA TRP A 92 11.46 -8.47 -4.37
C TRP A 92 10.71 -9.68 -4.94
N MET A 93 10.59 -9.75 -6.27
CA MET A 93 9.94 -10.85 -6.97
C MET A 93 10.99 -11.61 -7.79
N PRO A 94 11.58 -12.71 -7.28
CA PRO A 94 12.69 -13.41 -7.93
C PRO A 94 12.37 -13.83 -9.37
N GLY A 95 11.15 -14.34 -9.62
CA GLY A 95 10.71 -14.75 -10.95
C GLY A 95 10.56 -13.60 -11.95
N ARG A 96 10.50 -12.34 -11.47
CA ARG A 96 10.44 -11.13 -12.31
C ARG A 96 11.78 -10.38 -12.35
N GLY A 97 12.72 -10.73 -11.48
CA GLY A 97 14.04 -10.08 -11.38
C GLY A 97 13.99 -8.60 -10.99
N LYS A 98 12.87 -8.13 -10.41
CA LYS A 98 12.67 -6.73 -10.01
C LYS A 98 11.82 -6.63 -8.74
N TYR A 99 11.92 -5.49 -8.07
CA TYR A 99 10.95 -5.09 -7.05
C TYR A 99 9.61 -4.78 -7.71
N GLY A 100 8.54 -5.14 -7.02
CA GLY A 100 7.18 -4.79 -7.40
C GLY A 100 6.40 -4.23 -6.21
N GLU A 101 5.61 -3.21 -6.47
CA GLU A 101 4.71 -2.62 -5.47
C GLU A 101 3.70 -3.69 -5.03
N VAL A 102 3.72 -4.01 -3.74
CA VAL A 102 2.76 -4.94 -3.12
C VAL A 102 1.75 -4.21 -2.24
N ARG A 103 2.06 -2.96 -1.86
CA ARG A 103 1.16 -2.07 -1.14
C ARG A 103 1.42 -0.63 -1.55
N GLY A 104 0.36 0.03 -2.01
CA GLY A 104 0.29 1.47 -2.20
C GLY A 104 -0.45 2.14 -1.05
N GLY A 105 0.11 3.23 -0.52
CA GLY A 105 -0.50 4.08 0.51
C GLY A 105 -1.46 5.14 -0.03
#